data_AF-A0A4R2TQX7-F1
#
_entry.id   AF-A0A4R2TQX7-F1
#
_cell.length_a   1.000
_cell.length_b   1.000
_cell.length_c   1.000
_cell.angle_alpha   90.00
_cell.angle_beta   90.00
_cell.angle_gamma   90.00
#
_symmetry.space_group_name_H-M   'P 1'
#
loop_
_entity.id
_entity.type
_entity.pdbx_description
1 polymer ?
#
loop_
_entity_poly.entity_id
_entity_poly.type
_entity_poly.pdbx_seq_one_letter_code
_entity_poly.pdbx_strand_id
1 'polypeptide(L)'
;MSVEVTGALVGWKRVPSSNGIMLTIQVAGTAADYAAGRLTRVSVALNDRQLRSLTRDLGRASTSRGLDLRAPRRWWQFGRAKSS
;
A
#
# COMPACT_ATOMS: atom_id res chain seq x y z
N MET A 1 -22.70 -2.41 -5.12
CA MET A 1 -22.30 -1.00 -5.37
C MET A 1 -20.80 -0.89 -5.12
N SER A 2 -20.03 -0.54 -6.15
CA SER A 2 -18.60 -0.22 -5.97
C SER A 2 -18.52 1.22 -5.45
N VAL A 3 -17.91 1.41 -4.28
CA VAL A 3 -17.65 2.77 -3.76
C VAL A 3 -16.32 3.21 -4.34
N GLU A 4 -16.36 4.07 -5.36
CA GLU A 4 -15.17 4.68 -5.92
C GLU A 4 -14.73 5.85 -5.03
N VAL A 5 -13.53 5.75 -4.47
CA VAL A 5 -12.95 6.80 -3.62
C VAL A 5 -11.83 7.47 -4.39
N THR A 6 -12.05 8.74 -4.75
CA THR A 6 -11.06 9.59 -5.42
C THR A 6 -10.48 10.61 -4.45
N GLY A 7 -9.17 10.87 -4.56
CA GLY A 7 -8.47 11.83 -3.70
C GLY A 7 -7.00 11.49 -3.48
N ALA A 8 -6.34 12.29 -2.65
CA ALA A 8 -4.93 12.10 -2.30
C ALA A 8 -4.79 11.09 -1.15
N LEU A 9 -3.90 10.10 -1.33
CA LEU A 9 -3.50 9.20 -0.25
C LEU A 9 -2.70 9.98 0.79
N VAL A 10 -3.18 10.00 2.03
CA VAL A 10 -2.55 10.74 3.14
C VAL A 10 -1.99 9.83 4.22
N GLY A 11 -2.44 8.58 4.28
CA GLY A 11 -1.91 7.63 5.24
C GLY A 11 -2.39 6.22 4.98
N TRP A 12 -1.68 5.26 5.55
CA TRP A 12 -2.10 3.87 5.57
C TRP A 12 -1.64 3.19 6.86
N LYS A 13 -2.39 2.17 7.28
CA LYS A 13 -2.06 1.33 8.43
C LYS A 13 -2.28 -0.13 8.06
N ARG A 14 -1.35 -0.97 8.50
CA ARG A 14 -1.44 -2.42 8.41
C ARG A 14 -1.61 -3.01 9.80
N VAL A 15 -2.60 -3.87 9.98
CA VAL A 15 -2.83 -4.63 11.21
C VAL A 15 -2.88 -6.13 10.88
N PRO A 16 -1.99 -6.97 11.45
CA PRO A 16 -2.08 -8.42 11.32
C PRO A 16 -3.38 -8.95 11.94
N SER A 17 -3.96 -10.00 11.37
CA SER A 17 -5.07 -10.76 11.94
C SER A 17 -4.79 -12.26 11.82
N SER A 18 -5.61 -13.09 12.47
CA SER A 18 -5.47 -14.55 12.44
C SER A 18 -5.51 -15.14 11.02
N ASN A 19 -6.20 -14.47 10.09
CA ASN A 19 -6.45 -14.96 8.73
C ASN A 19 -5.80 -14.09 7.64
N GLY A 20 -4.92 -13.16 8.01
CA GLY A 20 -4.26 -12.26 7.07
C GLY A 20 -4.00 -10.88 7.66
N ILE A 21 -4.44 -9.85 6.94
CA ILE A 21 -4.10 -8.46 7.21
C ILE A 21 -5.31 -7.57 6.98
N MET A 22 -5.56 -6.64 7.90
CA MET A 22 -6.39 -5.47 7.64
C MET A 22 -5.51 -4.32 7.14
N LEU A 23 -5.75 -3.88 5.92
CA LEU A 23 -5.14 -2.68 5.35
C LEU A 23 -6.16 -1.54 5.40
N THR A 24 -5.85 -0.50 6.15
CA THR A 24 -6.65 0.74 6.17
C THR A 24 -5.92 1.82 5.39
N ILE A 25 -6.62 2.41 4.43
CA ILE A 25 -6.15 3.49 3.57
C ILE A 25 -6.93 4.75 3.93
N GLN A 26 -6.24 5.88 4.06
CA GLN A 26 -6.82 7.18 4.34
C GLN A 26 -6.68 8.08 3.12
N VAL A 27 -7.80 8.59 2.64
CA VAL A 27 -7.87 9.43 1.44
C VAL A 27 -8.50 10.78 1.80
N ALA A 28 -7.88 11.86 1.36
CA ALA A 28 -8.43 13.21 1.42
C ALA A 28 -8.96 13.59 0.03
N GLY A 29 -10.25 13.95 -0.06
CA GLY A 29 -10.85 14.37 -1.34
C GLY A 29 -10.31 15.71 -1.82
N THR A 30 -10.01 16.62 -0.90
CA THR A 30 -9.46 17.96 -1.18
C THR A 30 -8.40 18.36 -0.15
N ALA A 31 -7.62 19.41 -0.45
CA ALA A 31 -6.68 19.99 0.50
C ALA A 31 -7.38 20.56 1.75
N ALA A 32 -8.58 21.11 1.59
CA ALA A 32 -9.39 21.61 2.70
C ALA A 32 -9.86 20.47 3.63
N ASP A 33 -10.24 19.32 3.05
CA ASP A 33 -10.60 18.14 3.83
C ASP A 33 -9.41 17.56 4.60
N TYR A 34 -8.22 17.59 3.99
CA TYR A 34 -6.99 17.22 4.70
C TYR A 34 -6.73 18.15 5.90
N ALA A 35 -6.77 19.46 5.68
CA ALA A 35 -6.55 20.45 6.74
C ALA A 35 -7.59 20.35 7.87
N ALA A 36 -8.84 20.01 7.54
CA ALA A 36 -9.93 19.81 8.49
C ALA A 36 -9.94 18.40 9.12
N GLY A 37 -9.02 17.51 8.76
CA GLY A 37 -8.99 16.12 9.25
C GLY A 37 -10.15 15.23 8.75
N ARG A 38 -10.88 15.66 7.72
CA ARG A 38 -12.00 14.93 7.11
C ARG A 38 -11.46 13.91 6.10
N LEU A 39 -11.08 12.73 6.62
CA LEU A 39 -10.48 11.67 5.82
C LEU A 39 -11.46 10.52 5.60
N THR A 40 -11.56 10.08 4.34
CA THR A 40 -12.25 8.83 4.00
C THR A 40 -11.34 7.66 4.36
N ARG A 41 -11.84 6.75 5.20
CA ARG A 41 -11.11 5.54 5.60
C ARG A 41 -11.68 4.33 4.86
N VAL A 42 -10.83 3.68 4.07
CA VAL A 42 -11.17 2.43 3.39
C VAL A 42 -10.40 1.30 4.06
N SER A 43 -11.12 0.35 4.65
CA SER A 43 -10.51 -0.83 5.27
C SER A 43 -10.77 -2.06 4.43
N VAL A 44 -9.70 -2.79 4.10
CA VAL A 44 -9.75 -3.99 3.27
C VAL A 44 -9.08 -5.14 4.00
N ALA A 45 -9.82 -6.21 4.21
CA ALA A 45 -9.27 -7.46 4.69
C ALA A 45 -8.64 -8.22 3.52
N LEU A 46 -7.37 -8.59 3.66
CA LEU A 46 -6.58 -9.27 2.64
C LEU A 46 -5.92 -10.50 3.24
N ASN A 47 -6.05 -11.64 2.57
CA ASN A 47 -5.18 -12.78 2.83
C ASN A 47 -3.81 -12.58 2.15
N ASP A 48 -2.87 -13.49 2.43
CA ASP A 48 -1.50 -13.41 1.91
C ASP A 48 -1.40 -13.44 0.36
N ARG A 49 -2.33 -14.13 -0.30
CA ARG A 49 -2.37 -14.18 -1.78
C ARG A 49 -2.83 -12.84 -2.34
N GLN A 50 -3.90 -12.27 -1.78
CA GLN A 50 -4.45 -10.98 -2.18
C GLN A 50 -3.46 -9.84 -1.91
N LEU A 51 -2.78 -9.85 -0.76
CA LEU A 51 -1.73 -8.88 -0.44
C LEU A 51 -0.60 -8.93 -1.48
N ARG A 52 -0.13 -10.13 -1.84
CA ARG A 52 0.92 -10.30 -2.84
C ARG A 52 0.50 -9.80 -4.22
N SER A 53 -0.76 -10.02 -4.61
CA SER A 53 -1.30 -9.48 -5.86
C SER A 53 -1.33 -7.96 -5.82
N LEU A 54 -1.95 -7.39 -4.77
CA LEU A 54 -2.06 -5.94 -4.59
C LEU A 54 -0.69 -5.25 -4.63
N THR A 55 0.30 -5.81 -3.92
CA THR A 55 1.66 -5.23 -3.90
C THR A 55 2.31 -5.25 -5.28
N ARG A 56 2.12 -6.34 -6.04
CA ARG A 56 2.66 -6.46 -7.40
C ARG A 56 2.01 -5.44 -8.34
N ASP A 57 0.69 -5.28 -8.24
CA ASP A 57 -0.06 -4.35 -9.10
C ASP A 57 0.27 -2.89 -8.78
N LEU A 58 0.40 -2.54 -7.49
CA LEU A 58 0.90 -1.24 -7.06
C LEU A 58 2.33 -0.98 -7.54
N GLY A 59 3.19 -2.01 -7.51
CA GLY A 59 4.54 -1.94 -8.07
C GLY A 59 4.53 -1.57 -9.54
N ARG A 60 3.76 -2.31 -10.35
CA ARG A 60 3.60 -2.04 -11.79
C ARG A 60 3.04 -0.65 -12.07
N ALA A 61 2.01 -0.23 -11.34
CA ALA A 61 1.36 1.07 -11.50
C ALA A 61 2.24 2.25 -11.06
N SER A 62 3.20 2.01 -10.15
CA SER A 62 4.18 3.01 -9.75
C SER A 62 5.26 3.16 -10.82
N THR A 63 5.80 2.04 -11.31
CA THR A 63 6.79 2.03 -12.39
C THR A 63 6.23 2.67 -13.67
N SER A 64 4.98 2.40 -14.05
CA SER A 64 4.37 3.02 -15.23
C SER A 64 4.18 4.53 -15.11
N ARG A 65 4.18 5.06 -13.88
CA ARG A 65 4.14 6.51 -13.58
C ARG A 65 5.54 7.11 -13.34
N GLY A 66 6.61 6.35 -13.60
CA GLY A 66 7.99 6.79 -13.37
C GLY A 66 8.39 6.89 -11.89
N LEU A 67 7.61 6.30 -10.98
CA LEU A 67 7.92 6.26 -9.56
C LEU A 67 8.78 5.04 -9.26
N ASP A 68 10.02 5.28 -8.83
CA ASP A 68 10.93 4.23 -8.38
C ASP A 68 10.64 3.87 -6.92
N LEU A 69 10.05 2.70 -6.70
CA LEU A 69 9.73 2.20 -5.37
C LEU A 69 11.00 1.65 -4.71
N ARG A 70 11.67 2.48 -3.93
CA ARG A 70 12.80 2.04 -3.10
C ARG A 70 12.30 1.29 -1.86
N ALA A 71 12.14 -0.03 -1.97
CA ALA A 71 12.08 -0.88 -0.80
C ALA A 71 13.50 -1.06 -0.24
N PRO A 72 13.75 -0.85 1.08
CA PRO A 72 15.04 -1.14 1.66
C PRO A 72 15.41 -2.61 1.39
N ARG A 73 16.58 -2.83 0.78
CA ARG A 73 17.07 -4.16 0.42
C ARG A 73 17.11 -5.03 1.68
N ARG A 74 16.44 -6.18 1.63
CA ARG A 74 16.40 -7.12 2.74
C ARG A 74 17.80 -7.72 2.90
N TRP A 75 18.38 -7.58 4.09
CA TRP A 75 19.79 -7.91 4.43
C TRP A 75 20.24 -9.33 4.02
N TRP A 76 19.32 -10.31 3.98
CA TRP A 76 19.62 -11.66 3.52
C TRP A 76 19.92 -11.80 2.01
N GLN A 77 19.61 -10.79 1.19
CA GLN A 77 19.99 -10.80 -0.22
C GLN A 77 21.50 -10.55 -0.46
N PHE A 78 22.24 -10.10 0.56
CA PHE A 78 23.70 -9.95 0.48
C PHE A 78 24.47 -11.28 0.68
N GLY A 79 23.84 -12.29 1.29
CA GLY A 79 24.47 -13.60 1.53
C GLY A 79 24.56 -14.50 0.30
N ARG A 80 23.89 -14.16 -0.81
CA ARG A 80 23.91 -14.94 -2.06
C ARG A 80 24.95 -14.47 -3.09
N ALA A 81 25.69 -13.40 -2.80
CA ALA A 81 26.67 -12.83 -3.73
C ALA A 81 28.11 -13.37 -3.56
N LYS A 82 28.32 -14.43 -2.77
CA LYS A 82 29.62 -15.12 -2.62
C LYS A 82 29.49 -16.61 -2.91
N SER A 83 29.29 -16.97 -4.17
CA SER A 83 29.47 -18.34 -4.69
C SER A 83 29.66 -18.25 -6.20
N SER A 84 30.79 -17.69 -6.61
CA SER A 84 31.34 -17.73 -7.97
C SER A 84 32.82 -17.45 -7.87
#